data_AF-A0A0K0EAZ5-F1
#
_entry.id   AF-A0A0K0EAZ5-F1
#
_cell.length_a   1.000
_cell.length_b   1.000
_cell.length_c   1.000
_cell.angle_alpha   90.00
_cell.angle_beta   90.00
_cell.angle_gamma   90.00
#
_symmetry.space_group_name_H-M   'P 1'
#
loop_
_entity.id
_entity.type
_entity.pdbx_description
1 polymer ?
#
loop_
_entity_poly.entity_id
_entity_poly.type
_entity_poly.pdbx_seq_one_letter_code
_entity_poly.pdbx_strand_id
1 'polypeptide(L)'
;MNDTAEIIKNHLNLSHYITANEITTFQRKCIDEIRVKLKDTLKLYPDYDTDFSILRWIMGYDYDINVIIPKMKTSIESLVALNIINVKCDIPEDINEYISQHTPVASFFPGGVMGLDKNGNAIIVQPIAKAVPKLLVKTEKASCLHYLSTIEVEMAFKMIREEEKKRKSKLGAMVIVDLDGFSTDLLYMPAVKIYFSLLTLLQELFPDFARTLYIINSPKVIAQLLMMVKPVLSKQTREKMKILGENWKEILKEDLGEENLYPQWGGNKQINEKYGKINIRPGGVPPDNLRYTEERLNNNYDLKNLDKINVPAGSVKKIIIKAIKGQQLMWYFTCGKDIDFRVLLNGKTEWPNFRISTEFVPEFGNIVAKENGEYEFIFDNTYGTFFSKNVYYNIYAK
;
A
#
# COMPACT_ATOMS: atom_id res chain seq x y z
N MET A 1 27.79 -19.85 -15.91
CA MET A 1 27.48 -18.87 -14.83
C MET A 1 27.75 -17.42 -15.25
N ASN A 2 28.83 -17.11 -15.99
CA ASN A 2 29.13 -15.71 -16.40
C ASN A 2 28.10 -15.07 -17.35
N ASP A 3 27.53 -15.83 -18.29
CA ASP A 3 26.64 -15.28 -19.31
C ASP A 3 25.34 -14.68 -18.71
N THR A 4 24.70 -15.38 -17.79
CA THR A 4 23.47 -14.88 -17.13
C THR A 4 23.72 -13.60 -16.32
N ALA A 5 24.84 -13.50 -15.60
CA ALA A 5 25.17 -12.32 -14.82
C ALA A 5 25.42 -11.09 -15.71
N GLU A 6 26.09 -11.28 -16.85
CA GLU A 6 26.31 -10.22 -17.84
C GLU A 6 25.01 -9.79 -18.52
N ILE A 7 24.16 -10.75 -18.89
CA ILE A 7 22.82 -10.48 -19.43
C ILE A 7 22.00 -9.67 -18.44
N ILE A 8 21.94 -10.06 -17.16
CA ILE A 8 21.22 -9.32 -16.12
C ILE A 8 21.77 -7.90 -16.00
N LYS A 9 23.10 -7.73 -15.91
CA LYS A 9 23.73 -6.41 -15.82
C LYS A 9 23.31 -5.47 -16.97
N ASN A 10 23.21 -5.99 -18.19
CA ASN A 10 22.72 -5.23 -19.34
C ASN A 10 21.24 -4.87 -19.19
N HIS A 11 20.42 -5.82 -18.70
CA HIS A 11 18.98 -5.61 -18.51
C HIS A 11 18.64 -4.63 -17.37
N LEU A 12 19.52 -4.49 -16.36
CA LEU A 12 19.36 -3.49 -15.29
C LEU A 12 19.47 -2.04 -15.78
N ASN A 13 20.04 -1.81 -16.97
CA ASN A 13 20.15 -0.49 -17.59
C ASN A 13 19.05 -0.23 -18.63
N LEU A 14 18.19 -1.22 -18.92
CA LEU A 14 17.10 -1.03 -19.88
C LEU A 14 16.00 -0.15 -19.28
N SER A 15 15.27 0.51 -20.17
CA SER A 15 14.07 1.26 -19.80
C SER A 15 13.06 0.35 -19.08
N HIS A 16 12.46 0.85 -18.01
CA HIS A 16 11.30 0.21 -17.36
C HIS A 16 9.98 0.51 -18.09
N TYR A 17 10.06 1.29 -19.16
CA TYR A 17 8.96 1.74 -20.00
C TYR A 17 9.11 1.08 -21.36
N ILE A 18 8.50 -0.08 -21.50
CA ILE A 18 8.61 -0.92 -22.68
C ILE A 18 7.24 -1.27 -23.26
N THR A 19 7.19 -1.37 -24.57
CA THR A 19 6.08 -1.90 -25.34
C THR A 19 6.14 -3.43 -25.36
N ALA A 20 5.02 -4.08 -25.71
CA ALA A 20 4.95 -5.54 -25.78
C ALA A 20 5.96 -6.14 -26.77
N ASN A 21 6.32 -5.40 -27.82
CA ASN A 21 7.28 -5.81 -28.85
C ASN A 21 8.75 -5.60 -28.43
N GLU A 22 9.00 -4.81 -27.37
CA GLU A 22 10.34 -4.57 -26.82
C GLU A 22 10.70 -5.56 -25.71
N ILE A 23 9.77 -6.45 -25.32
CA ILE A 23 10.06 -7.52 -24.36
C ILE A 23 11.11 -8.46 -24.95
N THR A 24 12.30 -8.48 -24.34
CA THR A 24 13.44 -9.25 -24.82
C THR A 24 13.22 -10.75 -24.67
N THR A 25 13.98 -11.56 -25.41
CA THR A 25 13.97 -13.03 -25.25
C THR A 25 14.35 -13.46 -23.83
N PHE A 26 15.24 -12.73 -23.16
CA PHE A 26 15.61 -13.03 -21.77
C PHE A 26 14.46 -12.72 -20.81
N GLN A 27 13.83 -11.55 -20.94
CA GLN A 27 12.63 -11.20 -20.17
C GLN A 27 11.51 -12.23 -20.37
N ARG A 28 11.27 -12.69 -21.60
CA ARG A 28 10.29 -13.75 -21.90
C ARG A 28 10.57 -15.02 -21.10
N LYS A 29 11.82 -15.48 -21.08
CA LYS A 29 12.25 -16.66 -20.30
C LYS A 29 11.97 -16.46 -18.80
N CYS A 30 12.31 -15.30 -18.24
CA CYS A 30 12.03 -14.99 -16.84
C CYS A 30 10.51 -14.97 -16.53
N ILE A 31 9.71 -14.38 -17.42
CA ILE A 31 8.24 -14.38 -17.29
C ILE A 31 7.71 -15.82 -17.26
N ASP A 32 8.13 -16.66 -18.21
CA ASP A 32 7.68 -18.04 -18.31
C ASP A 32 8.08 -18.87 -17.09
N GLU A 33 9.30 -18.68 -16.57
CA GLU A 33 9.76 -19.34 -15.35
C GLU A 33 8.90 -18.95 -14.14
N ILE A 34 8.59 -17.67 -13.98
CA ILE A 34 7.72 -17.17 -12.90
C ILE A 34 6.31 -17.75 -13.04
N ARG A 35 5.73 -17.76 -14.24
CA ARG A 35 4.41 -18.36 -14.50
C ARG A 35 4.35 -19.82 -14.10
N VAL A 36 5.38 -20.59 -14.41
CA VAL A 36 5.45 -22.01 -14.02
C VAL A 36 5.53 -22.15 -12.50
N LYS A 37 6.41 -21.40 -11.85
CA LYS A 37 6.63 -21.50 -10.39
C LYS A 37 5.47 -20.96 -9.56
N LEU A 38 4.69 -20.00 -10.07
CA LEU A 38 3.54 -19.38 -9.39
C LEU A 38 2.20 -19.77 -10.00
N LYS A 39 2.13 -20.83 -10.81
CA LYS A 39 0.92 -21.24 -11.55
C LYS A 39 -0.34 -21.26 -10.70
N ASP A 40 -0.29 -21.86 -9.51
CA ASP A 40 -1.47 -21.96 -8.65
C ASP A 40 -1.79 -20.66 -7.93
N THR A 41 -0.78 -19.85 -7.56
CA THR A 41 -0.99 -18.53 -6.98
C THR A 41 -1.58 -17.55 -7.99
N LEU A 42 -1.12 -17.56 -9.24
CA LEU A 42 -1.63 -16.70 -10.31
C LEU A 42 -3.11 -16.98 -10.64
N LYS A 43 -3.58 -18.22 -10.47
CA LYS A 43 -5.01 -18.55 -10.60
C LYS A 43 -5.88 -17.87 -9.55
N LEU A 44 -5.34 -17.58 -8.36
CA LEU A 44 -6.08 -16.91 -7.29
C LEU A 44 -6.34 -15.44 -7.62
N TYR A 45 -5.47 -14.82 -8.41
CA TYR A 45 -5.57 -13.41 -8.79
C TYR A 45 -5.05 -13.20 -10.23
N PRO A 46 -5.89 -13.51 -11.25
CA PRO A 46 -5.48 -13.55 -12.66
C PRO A 46 -4.92 -12.23 -13.23
N ASP A 47 -5.27 -11.10 -12.63
CA ASP A 47 -4.74 -9.76 -12.96
C ASP A 47 -3.20 -9.68 -12.87
N TYR A 48 -2.57 -10.56 -12.08
CA TYR A 48 -1.11 -10.65 -11.98
C TYR A 48 -0.48 -11.55 -13.06
N ASP A 49 -1.27 -12.33 -13.81
CA ASP A 49 -0.80 -13.17 -14.92
C ASP A 49 -0.81 -12.41 -16.26
N THR A 50 -0.21 -11.21 -16.26
CA THR A 50 0.10 -10.48 -17.50
C THR A 50 1.60 -10.29 -17.61
N ASP A 51 2.12 -10.20 -18.83
CA ASP A 51 3.55 -9.97 -19.05
C ASP A 51 4.03 -8.72 -18.29
N PHE A 52 3.27 -7.63 -18.34
CA PHE A 52 3.64 -6.39 -17.66
C PHE A 52 3.49 -6.46 -16.14
N SER A 53 2.48 -7.16 -15.61
CA SER A 53 2.37 -7.42 -14.17
C SER A 53 3.61 -8.18 -13.66
N ILE A 54 4.03 -9.24 -14.36
CA ILE A 54 5.22 -10.03 -13.99
C ILE A 54 6.51 -9.23 -14.19
N LEU A 55 6.61 -8.44 -15.26
CA LEU A 55 7.79 -7.60 -15.53
C LEU A 55 8.05 -6.57 -14.43
N ARG A 56 7.01 -6.04 -13.78
CA ARG A 56 7.18 -5.15 -12.62
C ARG A 56 7.95 -5.83 -11.48
N TRP A 57 7.70 -7.12 -11.25
CA TRP A 57 8.43 -7.90 -10.26
C TRP A 57 9.86 -8.19 -10.71
N ILE A 58 10.03 -8.61 -11.97
CA ILE A 58 11.35 -8.87 -12.57
C ILE A 58 12.23 -7.63 -12.47
N MET A 59 11.73 -6.48 -12.93
CA MET A 59 12.45 -5.21 -12.90
C MET A 59 12.59 -4.69 -11.47
N GLY A 60 11.54 -4.79 -10.65
CA GLY A 60 11.48 -4.32 -9.25
C GLY A 60 12.51 -4.96 -8.32
N TYR A 61 12.89 -6.21 -8.59
CA TYR A 61 13.83 -7.00 -7.81
C TYR A 61 15.03 -7.46 -8.63
N ASP A 62 15.46 -6.64 -9.60
CA ASP A 62 16.73 -6.78 -10.31
C ASP A 62 16.95 -8.18 -10.94
N TYR A 63 15.88 -8.77 -11.47
CA TYR A 63 15.84 -10.10 -12.10
C TYR A 63 16.18 -11.28 -11.15
N ASP A 64 16.17 -11.07 -9.83
CA ASP A 64 16.38 -12.15 -8.85
C ASP A 64 15.10 -12.97 -8.63
N ILE A 65 14.94 -14.03 -9.43
CA ILE A 65 13.79 -14.92 -9.37
C ILE A 65 13.63 -15.57 -7.99
N ASN A 66 14.72 -15.84 -7.26
CA ASN A 66 14.63 -16.46 -5.94
C ASN A 66 14.01 -15.53 -4.91
N VAL A 67 14.23 -14.22 -5.04
CA VAL A 67 13.58 -13.18 -4.23
C VAL A 67 12.15 -12.91 -4.69
N ILE A 68 11.92 -12.87 -6.01
CA ILE A 68 10.62 -12.54 -6.60
C ILE A 68 9.53 -13.56 -6.22
N ILE A 69 9.81 -14.86 -6.37
CA ILE A 69 8.81 -15.91 -6.18
C ILE A 69 8.10 -15.84 -4.81
N PRO A 70 8.81 -15.84 -3.66
CA PRO A 70 8.15 -15.76 -2.37
C PRO A 70 7.43 -14.41 -2.16
N LYS A 71 8.02 -13.29 -2.60
CA LYS A 71 7.41 -11.96 -2.40
C LYS A 71 6.15 -11.75 -3.23
N MET A 72 6.18 -12.16 -4.50
CA MET A 72 5.02 -12.09 -5.39
C MET A 72 3.91 -13.02 -4.90
N LYS A 73 4.26 -14.21 -4.41
CA LYS A 73 3.31 -15.13 -3.79
C LYS A 73 2.60 -14.50 -2.60
N THR A 74 3.35 -14.00 -1.62
CA THR A 74 2.80 -13.37 -0.41
C THR A 74 1.96 -12.12 -0.75
N SER A 75 2.36 -11.36 -1.77
CA SER A 75 1.61 -10.17 -2.19
C SER A 75 0.27 -10.53 -2.81
N ILE A 76 0.23 -11.50 -3.74
CA ILE A 76 -1.02 -12.00 -4.32
C ILE A 76 -1.93 -12.57 -3.22
N GLU A 77 -1.39 -13.41 -2.33
CA GLU A 77 -2.15 -13.97 -1.22
C GLU A 77 -2.69 -12.87 -0.29
N SER A 78 -1.96 -11.78 -0.09
CA SER A 78 -2.42 -10.62 0.69
C SER A 78 -3.61 -9.93 0.00
N LEU A 79 -3.58 -9.72 -1.31
CA LEU A 79 -4.69 -9.12 -2.05
C LEU A 79 -5.94 -10.01 -2.04
N VAL A 80 -5.75 -11.33 -2.12
CA VAL A 80 -6.81 -12.34 -2.01
C VAL A 80 -7.41 -12.33 -0.60
N ALA A 81 -6.57 -12.30 0.45
CA ALA A 81 -7.00 -12.24 1.84
C ALA A 81 -7.85 -11.00 2.13
N LEU A 82 -7.44 -9.86 1.58
CA LEU A 82 -8.17 -8.58 1.66
C LEU A 82 -9.41 -8.51 0.75
N ASN A 83 -9.71 -9.57 -0.01
CA ASN A 83 -10.86 -9.65 -0.90
C ASN A 83 -10.92 -8.52 -1.96
N ILE A 84 -9.76 -7.99 -2.36
CA ILE A 84 -9.65 -6.79 -3.22
C ILE A 84 -10.18 -7.07 -4.64
N ILE A 85 -10.07 -8.31 -5.12
CA ILE A 85 -10.59 -8.73 -6.44
C ILE A 85 -12.09 -8.44 -6.63
N ASN A 86 -12.85 -8.40 -5.52
CA ASN A 86 -14.29 -8.15 -5.51
C ASN A 86 -14.64 -6.66 -5.38
N VAL A 87 -13.67 -5.77 -5.26
CA VAL A 87 -13.88 -4.31 -5.28
C VAL A 87 -14.22 -3.89 -6.72
N LYS A 88 -15.35 -3.18 -6.86
CA LYS A 88 -15.89 -2.71 -8.13
C LYS A 88 -15.74 -1.19 -8.21
N CYS A 89 -14.87 -0.75 -9.11
CA CYS A 89 -14.64 0.64 -9.46
C CYS A 89 -14.51 0.70 -10.98
N ASP A 90 -15.39 1.45 -11.65
CA ASP A 90 -15.42 1.60 -13.10
C ASP A 90 -14.70 2.87 -13.55
N ILE A 91 -14.75 3.91 -12.70
CA ILE A 91 -14.06 5.19 -12.91
C ILE A 91 -13.11 5.51 -11.74
N PRO A 92 -12.08 6.34 -11.94
CA PRO A 92 -11.14 6.72 -10.88
C PRO A 92 -11.84 7.28 -9.64
N GLU A 93 -12.92 8.02 -9.85
CA GLU A 93 -13.73 8.59 -8.78
C GLU A 93 -14.42 7.53 -7.90
N ASP A 94 -14.72 6.34 -8.42
CA ASP A 94 -15.30 5.24 -7.62
C ASP A 94 -14.30 4.74 -6.56
N ILE A 95 -13.00 4.76 -6.89
CA ILE A 95 -11.93 4.35 -5.98
C ILE A 95 -11.92 5.30 -4.79
N ASN A 96 -11.90 6.60 -5.07
CA ASN A 96 -11.85 7.63 -4.04
C ASN A 96 -13.09 7.60 -3.13
N GLU A 97 -14.27 7.38 -3.73
CA GLU A 97 -15.52 7.25 -2.97
C GLU A 97 -15.51 5.98 -2.09
N TYR A 98 -15.09 4.83 -2.65
CA TYR A 98 -14.99 3.57 -1.89
C TYR A 98 -14.13 3.73 -0.63
N ILE A 99 -12.96 4.37 -0.76
CA ILE A 99 -12.09 4.65 0.38
C ILE A 99 -12.75 5.62 1.36
N SER A 100 -13.38 6.69 0.86
CA SER A 100 -14.02 7.73 1.68
C SER A 100 -15.19 7.18 2.51
N GLN A 101 -15.92 6.18 2.00
CA GLN A 101 -17.05 5.55 2.69
C GLN A 101 -16.62 4.49 3.71
N HIS A 102 -15.38 4.00 3.66
CA HIS A 102 -14.95 2.90 4.53
C HIS A 102 -14.86 3.30 6.01
N THR A 103 -14.47 4.54 6.30
CA THR A 103 -14.43 5.10 7.65
C THR A 103 -14.68 6.60 7.60
N PRO A 104 -15.41 7.21 8.55
CA PRO A 104 -15.61 8.67 8.61
C PRO A 104 -14.30 9.47 8.67
N VAL A 105 -13.20 8.82 9.08
CA VAL A 105 -11.85 9.38 9.16
C VAL A 105 -11.20 9.52 7.77
N ALA A 106 -11.67 8.78 6.76
CA ALA A 106 -10.97 8.61 5.50
C ALA A 106 -10.64 9.94 4.81
N SER A 107 -11.57 10.90 4.82
CA SER A 107 -11.42 12.25 4.26
C SER A 107 -10.22 13.04 4.81
N PHE A 108 -9.74 12.67 6.01
CA PHE A 108 -8.59 13.30 6.69
C PHE A 108 -7.26 12.60 6.39
N PHE A 109 -7.27 11.46 5.70
CA PHE A 109 -6.09 10.89 5.06
C PHE A 109 -5.98 11.50 3.65
N PRO A 110 -5.19 12.57 3.46
CA PRO A 110 -5.13 13.27 2.18
C PRO A 110 -4.67 12.33 1.08
N GLY A 111 -5.35 12.38 -0.07
CA GLY A 111 -4.94 11.64 -1.26
C GLY A 111 -6.09 11.14 -2.12
N GLY A 112 -5.74 10.62 -3.30
CA GLY A 112 -6.70 9.96 -4.19
C GLY A 112 -6.15 9.74 -5.59
N VAL A 113 -6.89 8.96 -6.37
CA VAL A 113 -6.65 8.72 -7.80
C VAL A 113 -7.41 9.78 -8.60
N MET A 114 -6.69 10.63 -9.32
CA MET A 114 -7.29 11.71 -10.11
C MET A 114 -7.79 11.24 -11.47
N GLY A 115 -7.15 10.21 -12.04
CA GLY A 115 -7.49 9.73 -13.37
C GLY A 115 -6.34 9.04 -14.06
N LEU A 116 -6.37 9.10 -15.38
CA LEU A 116 -5.27 8.68 -16.24
C LEU A 116 -4.65 9.92 -16.89
N ASP A 117 -3.34 9.90 -17.10
CA ASP A 117 -2.67 10.90 -17.92
C ASP A 117 -2.92 10.63 -19.42
N LYS A 118 -2.46 11.55 -20.27
CA LYS A 118 -2.56 11.43 -21.74
C LYS A 118 -1.95 10.13 -22.31
N ASN A 119 -1.04 9.49 -21.57
CA ASN A 119 -0.35 8.27 -21.95
C ASN A 119 -0.98 7.00 -21.32
N GLY A 120 -2.03 7.11 -20.51
CA GLY A 120 -2.70 6.00 -19.83
C GLY A 120 -2.11 5.61 -18.47
N ASN A 121 -1.18 6.38 -17.91
CA ASN A 121 -0.67 6.14 -16.55
C ASN A 121 -1.65 6.68 -15.52
N ALA A 122 -1.81 6.03 -14.36
CA ALA A 122 -2.65 6.57 -13.30
C ALA A 122 -2.04 7.84 -12.70
N ILE A 123 -2.83 8.90 -12.53
CA ILE A 123 -2.45 10.10 -11.79
C ILE A 123 -2.91 9.92 -10.34
N ILE A 124 -1.96 9.91 -9.41
CA ILE A 124 -2.24 9.80 -7.97
C ILE A 124 -1.73 11.04 -7.29
N VAL A 125 -2.57 11.67 -6.48
CA VAL A 125 -2.22 12.90 -5.79
C VAL A 125 -2.22 12.67 -4.30
N GLN A 126 -1.20 13.20 -3.64
CA GLN A 126 -0.95 13.09 -2.21
C GLN A 126 -0.67 14.49 -1.66
N PRO A 127 -1.71 15.27 -1.30
CA PRO A 127 -1.55 16.56 -0.63
C PRO A 127 -1.20 16.37 0.84
N ILE A 128 -0.09 15.67 1.09
CA ILE A 128 0.33 15.17 2.40
C ILE A 128 0.51 16.30 3.41
N ALA A 129 0.84 17.51 2.96
CA ALA A 129 0.98 18.66 3.82
C ALA A 129 -0.33 19.10 4.50
N LYS A 130 -1.49 18.64 4.02
CA LYS A 130 -2.79 18.90 4.63
C LYS A 130 -3.13 17.94 5.78
N ALA A 131 -2.35 16.88 6.01
CA ALA A 131 -2.58 15.99 7.14
C ALA A 131 -2.28 16.69 8.47
N VAL A 132 -2.97 16.28 9.55
CA VAL A 132 -2.70 16.73 10.92
C VAL A 132 -2.32 15.52 11.80
N PRO A 133 -1.06 15.04 11.73
CA PRO A 133 -0.75 13.68 12.16
C PRO A 133 -0.96 13.42 13.65
N LYS A 134 -0.69 14.42 14.52
CA LYS A 134 -0.89 14.32 15.98
C LYS A 134 -2.34 14.01 16.39
N LEU A 135 -3.31 14.40 15.57
CA LEU A 135 -4.73 14.12 15.79
C LEU A 135 -5.15 12.87 15.04
N LEU A 136 -4.71 12.74 13.79
CA LEU A 136 -5.09 11.64 12.90
C LEU A 136 -4.65 10.27 13.40
N VAL A 137 -3.50 10.15 14.09
CA VAL A 137 -3.09 8.86 14.68
C VAL A 137 -4.02 8.37 15.80
N LYS A 138 -4.89 9.23 16.34
CA LYS A 138 -5.81 8.91 17.44
C LYS A 138 -7.20 8.53 16.97
N THR A 139 -7.48 8.58 15.67
CA THR A 139 -8.83 8.38 15.13
C THR A 139 -9.05 6.96 14.64
N GLU A 140 -8.04 6.33 14.05
CA GLU A 140 -8.18 5.00 13.44
C GLU A 140 -6.93 4.14 13.62
N LYS A 141 -7.11 2.81 13.62
CA LYS A 141 -6.01 1.84 13.74
C LYS A 141 -5.09 1.88 12.52
N ALA A 142 -3.79 1.67 12.75
CA ALA A 142 -2.77 1.71 11.69
C ALA A 142 -3.09 0.73 10.55
N SER A 143 -3.64 -0.45 10.86
CA SER A 143 -4.01 -1.45 9.87
C SER A 143 -5.10 -0.95 8.89
N CYS A 144 -5.95 -0.01 9.30
CA CYS A 144 -6.98 0.56 8.43
C CYS A 144 -6.33 1.42 7.35
N LEU A 145 -5.33 2.22 7.71
CA LEU A 145 -4.52 2.97 6.74
C LEU A 145 -3.80 2.02 5.78
N HIS A 146 -3.16 0.96 6.28
CA HIS A 146 -2.52 -0.06 5.44
C HIS A 146 -3.51 -0.70 4.46
N TYR A 147 -4.69 -1.09 4.95
CA TYR A 147 -5.75 -1.68 4.14
C TYR A 147 -6.25 -0.73 3.04
N LEU A 148 -6.63 0.50 3.41
CA LEU A 148 -7.17 1.48 2.46
C LEU A 148 -6.16 1.89 1.40
N SER A 149 -4.90 2.12 1.78
CA SER A 149 -3.84 2.43 0.82
C SER A 149 -3.53 1.24 -0.10
N THR A 150 -3.65 0.00 0.38
CA THR A 150 -3.47 -1.19 -0.45
C THR A 150 -4.57 -1.29 -1.51
N ILE A 151 -5.84 -1.03 -1.14
CA ILE A 151 -6.95 -0.98 -2.09
C ILE A 151 -6.75 0.13 -3.12
N GLU A 152 -6.42 1.34 -2.67
CA GLU A 152 -6.24 2.48 -3.57
C GLU A 152 -5.19 2.21 -4.65
N VAL A 153 -4.04 1.65 -4.25
CA VAL A 153 -2.97 1.30 -5.20
C VAL A 153 -3.36 0.14 -6.12
N GLU A 154 -3.98 -0.92 -5.60
CA GLU A 154 -4.39 -2.05 -6.43
C GLU A 154 -5.52 -1.69 -7.41
N MET A 155 -6.46 -0.82 -7.01
CA MET A 155 -7.49 -0.32 -7.91
C MET A 155 -6.93 0.62 -8.99
N ALA A 156 -5.94 1.46 -8.65
CA ALA A 156 -5.18 2.21 -9.66
C ALA A 156 -4.48 1.26 -10.64
N PHE A 157 -3.92 0.15 -10.14
CA PHE A 157 -3.31 -0.88 -10.96
C PHE A 157 -4.29 -1.62 -11.87
N LYS A 158 -5.53 -1.84 -11.41
CA LYS A 158 -6.59 -2.39 -12.25
C LYS A 158 -6.87 -1.50 -13.46
N MET A 159 -7.00 -0.19 -13.25
CA MET A 159 -7.13 0.79 -14.35
C MET A 159 -5.91 0.77 -15.29
N ILE A 160 -4.70 0.74 -14.71
CA ILE A 160 -3.45 0.65 -15.46
C ILE A 160 -3.48 -0.58 -16.37
N ARG A 161 -3.78 -1.78 -15.84
CA ARG A 161 -3.79 -3.03 -16.63
C ARG A 161 -4.81 -3.01 -17.77
N GLU A 162 -5.96 -2.37 -17.59
CA GLU A 162 -6.92 -2.16 -18.69
C GLU A 162 -6.36 -1.24 -19.78
N GLU A 163 -5.64 -0.18 -19.42
CA GLU A 163 -4.94 0.66 -20.41
C GLU A 163 -3.77 -0.06 -21.07
N GLU A 164 -3.03 -0.90 -20.35
CA GLU A 164 -1.94 -1.70 -20.90
C GLU A 164 -2.44 -2.67 -21.99
N LYS A 165 -3.63 -3.28 -21.79
CA LYS A 165 -4.27 -4.14 -22.80
C LYS A 165 -4.55 -3.39 -24.10
N LYS A 166 -4.95 -2.11 -24.02
CA LYS A 166 -5.26 -1.25 -25.17
C LYS A 166 -4.00 -0.74 -25.85
N ARG A 167 -3.05 -0.20 -25.06
CA ARG A 167 -1.85 0.51 -25.54
C ARG A 167 -0.66 -0.42 -25.81
N LYS A 168 -0.75 -1.69 -25.43
CA LYS A 168 0.33 -2.70 -25.56
C LYS A 168 1.67 -2.21 -25.02
N SER A 169 1.62 -1.46 -23.92
CA SER A 169 2.77 -0.82 -23.31
C SER A 169 2.69 -0.95 -21.81
N LYS A 170 3.83 -1.14 -21.14
CA LYS A 170 3.91 -1.15 -19.68
C LYS A 170 3.67 0.26 -19.14
N LEU A 171 2.69 0.39 -18.28
CA LEU A 171 2.26 1.65 -17.67
C LEU A 171 2.51 1.61 -16.16
N GLY A 172 2.20 2.71 -15.46
CA GLY A 172 2.39 2.83 -14.02
C GLY A 172 1.68 4.05 -13.49
N ALA A 173 2.18 4.61 -12.38
CA ALA A 173 1.59 5.80 -11.75
C ALA A 173 2.49 7.04 -11.86
N MET A 174 1.87 8.18 -12.15
CA MET A 174 2.42 9.52 -12.02
C MET A 174 1.93 10.07 -10.68
N VAL A 175 2.82 10.08 -9.68
CA VAL A 175 2.46 10.43 -8.31
C VAL A 175 2.86 11.88 -8.04
N ILE A 176 1.90 12.70 -7.61
CA ILE A 176 2.11 14.10 -7.24
C ILE A 176 2.07 14.19 -5.71
N VAL A 177 3.21 14.47 -5.10
CA VAL A 177 3.34 14.82 -3.69
C VAL A 177 3.29 16.33 -3.56
N ASP A 178 2.18 16.82 -3.03
CA ASP A 178 1.94 18.24 -2.84
C ASP A 178 2.25 18.64 -1.39
N LEU A 179 3.27 19.48 -1.24
CA LEU A 179 3.76 19.98 0.03
C LEU A 179 3.25 21.39 0.35
N ASP A 180 2.22 21.88 -0.35
CA ASP A 180 1.63 23.18 -0.06
C ASP A 180 1.07 23.26 1.37
N GLY A 181 1.53 24.25 2.12
CA GLY A 181 1.21 24.40 3.55
C GLY A 181 2.02 23.49 4.46
N PHE A 182 3.17 22.97 4.02
CA PHE A 182 4.07 22.18 4.85
C PHE A 182 4.32 22.84 6.22
N SER A 183 4.11 22.06 7.29
CA SER A 183 4.44 22.41 8.67
C SER A 183 5.35 21.35 9.27
N THR A 184 6.23 21.75 10.18
CA THR A 184 7.05 20.81 10.97
C THR A 184 6.21 19.86 11.83
N ASP A 185 4.93 20.15 12.05
CA ASP A 185 4.00 19.21 12.70
C ASP A 185 3.82 17.89 11.95
N LEU A 186 4.10 17.87 10.64
CA LEU A 186 4.14 16.64 9.84
C LEU A 186 5.25 15.69 10.29
N LEU A 187 6.28 16.20 10.98
CA LEU A 187 7.42 15.44 11.49
C LEU A 187 7.15 14.83 12.88
N TYR A 188 5.88 14.71 13.27
CA TYR A 188 5.49 14.00 14.49
C TYR A 188 5.86 12.51 14.39
N MET A 189 6.96 12.14 15.06
CA MET A 189 7.63 10.84 14.87
C MET A 189 6.74 9.60 15.00
N PRO A 190 5.77 9.51 15.94
CA PRO A 190 4.87 8.36 15.99
C PRO A 190 4.07 8.17 14.70
N ALA A 191 3.60 9.26 14.09
CA ALA A 191 2.92 9.20 12.79
C ALA A 191 3.89 8.90 11.65
N VAL A 192 5.08 9.53 11.64
CA VAL A 192 6.11 9.26 10.62
C VAL A 192 6.47 7.78 10.56
N LYS A 193 6.57 7.10 11.72
CA LYS A 193 6.82 5.64 11.77
C LYS A 193 5.71 4.81 11.12
N ILE A 194 4.45 5.20 11.31
CA ILE A 194 3.29 4.55 10.66
C ILE A 194 3.36 4.78 9.14
N TYR A 195 3.68 6.00 8.69
CA TYR A 195 3.87 6.28 7.27
C TYR A 195 5.06 5.52 6.66
N PHE A 196 6.16 5.37 7.40
CA PHE A 196 7.31 4.57 6.94
C PHE A 196 6.95 3.09 6.82
N SER A 197 6.16 2.55 7.75
CA SER A 197 5.70 1.16 7.63
C SER A 197 4.75 0.99 6.44
N LEU A 198 3.88 1.98 6.18
CA LEU A 198 3.03 2.01 4.99
C LEU A 198 3.86 2.08 3.70
N LEU A 199 4.83 2.99 3.59
CA LEU A 199 5.68 3.11 2.41
C LEU A 199 6.48 1.83 2.14
N THR A 200 6.93 1.15 3.20
CA THR A 200 7.59 -0.15 3.09
C THR A 200 6.61 -1.17 2.52
N LEU A 201 5.43 -1.32 3.13
CA LEU A 201 4.38 -2.24 2.69
C LEU A 201 4.01 -2.04 1.22
N LEU A 202 3.72 -0.80 0.81
CA LEU A 202 3.29 -0.50 -0.56
C LEU A 202 4.39 -0.83 -1.57
N GLN A 203 5.66 -0.55 -1.28
CA GLN A 203 6.76 -0.89 -2.19
C GLN A 203 7.02 -2.41 -2.26
N GLU A 204 6.72 -3.15 -1.20
CA GLU A 204 6.81 -4.61 -1.20
C GLU A 204 5.69 -5.27 -2.00
N LEU A 205 4.45 -4.80 -1.83
CA LEU A 205 3.28 -5.31 -2.53
C LEU A 205 3.24 -4.90 -4.00
N PHE A 206 3.74 -3.70 -4.31
CA PHE A 206 3.57 -3.02 -5.60
C PHE A 206 4.93 -2.54 -6.15
N PRO A 207 5.86 -3.46 -6.46
CA PRO A 207 7.15 -3.09 -7.04
C PRO A 207 6.97 -2.39 -8.39
N ASP A 208 7.89 -1.47 -8.70
CA ASP A 208 7.92 -0.72 -9.97
C ASP A 208 6.59 -0.01 -10.32
N PHE A 209 5.83 0.42 -9.30
CA PHE A 209 4.54 1.09 -9.45
C PHE A 209 4.66 2.52 -10.01
N ALA A 210 5.43 3.38 -9.34
CA ALA A 210 5.61 4.77 -9.77
C ALA A 210 6.46 4.81 -11.05
N ARG A 211 6.10 5.68 -11.99
CA ARG A 211 6.95 6.10 -13.13
C ARG A 211 7.67 7.40 -12.81
N THR A 212 6.94 8.35 -12.24
CA THR A 212 7.49 9.62 -11.78
C THR A 212 6.84 9.97 -10.45
N LEU A 213 7.65 10.44 -9.49
CA LEU A 213 7.21 11.03 -8.24
C LEU A 213 7.52 12.53 -8.29
N TYR A 214 6.53 13.35 -8.64
CA TYR A 214 6.63 14.80 -8.65
C TYR A 214 6.48 15.34 -7.23
N ILE A 215 7.44 16.16 -6.79
CA ILE A 215 7.35 16.89 -5.53
C ILE A 215 7.17 18.36 -5.87
N ILE A 216 5.99 18.89 -5.56
CA ILE A 216 5.59 20.27 -5.86
C ILE A 216 5.43 21.08 -4.56
N ASN A 217 5.41 22.40 -4.69
CA ASN A 217 5.31 23.32 -3.54
C ASN A 217 6.36 22.99 -2.46
N SER A 218 7.58 22.67 -2.90
CA SER A 218 8.64 22.16 -2.04
C SER A 218 9.09 23.22 -1.02
N PRO A 219 9.10 22.91 0.29
CA PRO A 219 9.59 23.84 1.30
C PRO A 219 11.11 23.98 1.22
N LYS A 220 11.66 25.07 1.78
CA LYS A 220 13.12 25.31 1.85
C LYS A 220 13.92 24.17 2.51
N VAL A 221 13.25 23.34 3.32
CA VAL A 221 13.85 22.21 4.03
C VAL A 221 13.70 20.86 3.29
N ILE A 222 13.33 20.87 2.00
CA ILE A 222 13.05 19.64 1.24
C ILE A 222 14.25 18.67 1.24
N ALA A 223 15.48 19.17 1.18
CA ALA A 223 16.67 18.31 1.23
C ALA A 223 16.75 17.50 2.53
N GLN A 224 16.44 18.11 3.69
CA GLN A 224 16.40 17.43 4.98
C GLN A 224 15.26 16.39 5.04
N LEU A 225 14.09 16.72 4.49
CA LEU A 225 12.96 15.79 4.41
C LEU A 225 13.31 14.56 3.56
N LEU A 226 13.94 14.78 2.42
CA LEU A 226 14.38 13.69 1.55
C LEU A 226 15.43 12.80 2.20
N MET A 227 16.38 13.38 2.95
CA MET A 227 17.33 12.58 3.74
C MET A 227 16.64 11.69 4.76
N MET A 228 15.54 12.14 5.36
CA MET A 228 14.78 11.37 6.35
C MET A 228 14.05 10.17 5.73
N VAL A 229 13.41 10.35 4.56
CA VAL A 229 12.62 9.28 3.92
C VAL A 229 13.49 8.34 3.06
N LYS A 230 14.65 8.79 2.58
CA LYS A 230 15.56 8.05 1.69
C LYS A 230 15.88 6.61 2.12
N PRO A 231 16.04 6.27 3.43
CA PRO A 231 16.31 4.89 3.85
C PRO A 231 15.15 3.92 3.64
N VAL A 232 13.91 4.44 3.55
CA VAL A 232 12.69 3.64 3.37
C VAL A 232 12.34 3.47 1.89
N LEU A 233 12.83 4.36 1.03
CA LEU A 233 12.58 4.32 -0.41
C LEU A 233 13.48 3.31 -1.12
N SER A 234 12.88 2.51 -2.01
CA SER A 234 13.61 1.65 -2.95
C SER A 234 14.51 2.47 -3.86
N LYS A 235 15.53 1.83 -4.45
CA LYS A 235 16.41 2.46 -5.46
C LYS A 235 15.59 3.09 -6.59
N GLN A 236 14.63 2.35 -7.12
CA GLN A 236 13.80 2.79 -8.25
C GLN A 236 12.93 3.99 -7.89
N THR A 237 12.31 3.99 -6.71
CA THR A 237 11.49 5.13 -6.26
C THR A 237 12.33 6.40 -6.17
N ARG A 238 13.57 6.29 -5.65
CA ARG A 238 14.49 7.43 -5.52
C ARG A 238 14.92 7.99 -6.87
N GLU A 239 15.18 7.13 -7.86
CA GLU A 239 15.58 7.53 -9.20
C GLU A 239 14.45 8.21 -10.00
N LYS A 240 13.19 7.97 -9.61
CA LYS A 240 11.99 8.51 -10.26
C LYS A 240 11.48 9.81 -9.64
N MET A 241 12.14 10.31 -8.60
CA MET A 241 11.78 11.55 -7.93
C MET A 241 12.18 12.79 -8.74
N LYS A 242 11.25 13.72 -8.90
CA LYS A 242 11.47 15.03 -9.51
C LYS A 242 10.96 16.13 -8.57
N ILE A 243 11.88 16.92 -8.00
CA ILE A 243 11.50 18.16 -7.31
C ILE A 243 11.26 19.23 -8.37
N LEU A 244 10.04 19.76 -8.44
CA LEU A 244 9.69 20.80 -9.39
C LEU A 244 9.80 22.19 -8.75
N GLY A 245 10.21 23.17 -9.57
CA GLY A 245 10.29 24.58 -9.20
C GLY A 245 8.93 25.28 -9.27
N GLU A 246 8.93 26.61 -9.31
CA GLU A 246 7.70 27.41 -9.33
C GLU A 246 6.82 27.17 -10.58
N ASN A 247 7.43 26.76 -11.69
CA ASN A 247 6.76 26.38 -12.95
C ASN A 247 6.18 24.95 -12.94
N TRP A 248 5.93 24.38 -11.76
CA TRP A 248 5.46 23.01 -11.64
C TRP A 248 4.10 22.80 -12.33
N LYS A 249 3.23 23.82 -12.39
CA LYS A 249 1.93 23.73 -13.07
C LYS A 249 2.10 23.52 -14.58
N GLU A 250 3.02 24.23 -15.20
CA GLU A 250 3.34 24.11 -16.62
C GLU A 250 3.88 22.72 -16.93
N ILE A 251 4.83 22.24 -16.11
CA ILE A 251 5.41 20.91 -16.24
C ILE A 251 4.35 19.81 -16.10
N LEU A 252 3.48 19.90 -15.09
CA LEU A 252 2.43 18.89 -14.89
C LEU A 252 1.42 18.88 -16.06
N LYS A 253 1.00 20.05 -16.55
CA LYS A 253 0.13 20.14 -17.74
C LYS A 253 0.78 19.49 -18.95
N GLU A 254 2.05 19.80 -19.19
CA GLU A 254 2.80 19.25 -20.31
C GLU A 254 2.95 17.74 -20.19
N ASP A 255 3.38 17.23 -19.03
CA ASP A 255 3.65 15.81 -18.83
C ASP A 255 2.37 14.97 -18.79
N LEU A 256 1.31 15.45 -18.15
CA LEU A 256 0.13 14.65 -17.79
C LEU A 256 -1.11 14.93 -18.65
N GLY A 257 -1.17 16.09 -19.31
CA GLY A 257 -2.36 16.60 -20.02
C GLY A 257 -3.22 17.47 -19.13
N GLU A 258 -3.51 18.69 -19.58
CA GLU A 258 -4.24 19.72 -18.84
C GLU A 258 -5.67 19.27 -18.46
N GLU A 259 -6.32 18.53 -19.37
CA GLU A 259 -7.66 17.97 -19.21
C GLU A 259 -7.76 16.83 -18.18
N ASN A 260 -6.60 16.29 -17.76
CA ASN A 260 -6.51 15.20 -16.79
C ASN A 260 -6.21 15.69 -15.36
N LEU A 261 -5.95 16.99 -15.19
CA LEU A 261 -5.60 17.61 -13.91
C LEU A 261 -6.72 18.53 -13.40
N TYR A 262 -7.10 18.42 -12.13
CA TYR A 262 -8.02 19.40 -11.53
C TYR A 262 -7.36 20.79 -11.42
N PRO A 263 -8.15 21.89 -11.37
CA PRO A 263 -7.63 23.27 -11.35
C PRO A 263 -6.59 23.56 -10.26
N GLN A 264 -6.73 22.94 -9.09
CA GLN A 264 -5.76 23.07 -7.99
C GLN A 264 -4.34 22.66 -8.40
N TRP A 265 -4.20 21.69 -9.32
CA TRP A 265 -2.92 21.20 -9.85
C TRP A 265 -2.61 21.71 -11.26
N GLY A 266 -3.25 22.81 -11.66
CA GLY A 266 -2.93 23.55 -12.88
C GLY A 266 -3.71 23.17 -14.13
N GLY A 267 -4.61 22.18 -14.06
CA GLY A 267 -5.40 21.74 -15.21
C GLY A 267 -6.82 22.30 -15.32
N ASN A 268 -7.63 21.68 -16.17
CA ASN A 268 -9.02 22.03 -16.41
C ASN A 268 -9.97 20.82 -16.40
N LYS A 269 -9.54 19.69 -15.80
CA LYS A 269 -10.35 18.48 -15.64
C LYS A 269 -11.71 18.81 -15.04
N GLN A 270 -12.75 18.38 -15.74
CA GLN A 270 -14.14 18.56 -15.33
C GLN A 270 -14.49 17.63 -14.16
N ILE A 271 -15.38 18.11 -13.29
CA ILE A 271 -15.95 17.30 -12.20
C ILE A 271 -16.81 16.20 -12.81
N ASN A 272 -16.69 14.98 -12.29
CA ASN A 272 -17.56 13.89 -12.70
C ASN A 272 -19.00 14.12 -12.18
N GLU A 273 -19.97 14.13 -13.08
CA GLU A 273 -21.38 14.39 -12.77
C GLU A 273 -21.97 13.42 -11.73
N LYS A 274 -21.50 12.16 -11.70
CA LYS A 274 -21.95 11.14 -10.74
C LYS A 274 -21.78 11.58 -9.29
N TYR A 275 -20.69 12.30 -9.00
CA TYR A 275 -20.34 12.72 -7.64
C TYR A 275 -20.52 14.21 -7.40
N GLY A 276 -20.52 15.04 -8.46
CA GLY A 276 -20.76 16.49 -8.35
C GLY A 276 -19.68 17.25 -7.57
N LYS A 277 -18.55 16.62 -7.24
CA LYS A 277 -17.42 17.23 -6.52
C LYS A 277 -16.08 16.61 -6.93
N ILE A 278 -14.99 17.32 -6.68
CA ILE A 278 -13.65 16.73 -6.66
C ILE A 278 -13.57 15.80 -5.45
N ASN A 279 -13.28 14.52 -5.66
CA ASN A 279 -13.26 13.51 -4.60
C ASN A 279 -11.83 13.08 -4.20
N ILE A 280 -10.84 13.93 -4.44
CA ILE A 280 -9.53 13.80 -3.77
C ILE A 280 -9.73 14.19 -2.31
N ARG A 281 -9.32 13.31 -1.39
CA ARG A 281 -9.50 13.53 0.06
C ARG A 281 -8.62 14.70 0.49
N PRO A 282 -9.18 15.76 1.09
CA PRO A 282 -8.45 17.02 1.29
C PRO A 282 -7.50 16.99 2.49
N GLY A 283 -7.61 16.01 3.40
CA GLY A 283 -6.94 16.06 4.69
C GLY A 283 -7.66 17.03 5.63
N GLY A 284 -6.90 17.79 6.41
CA GLY A 284 -7.39 18.76 7.38
C GLY A 284 -7.42 18.23 8.81
N VAL A 285 -8.00 19.03 9.70
CA VAL A 285 -8.14 18.71 11.13
C VAL A 285 -9.30 17.74 11.31
N PRO A 286 -9.08 16.49 11.77
CA PRO A 286 -10.17 15.58 12.08
C PRO A 286 -10.96 16.12 13.28
N PRO A 287 -12.31 16.15 13.23
CA PRO A 287 -13.16 16.48 14.36
C PRO A 287 -12.92 15.59 15.58
N ASP A 288 -13.09 16.14 16.79
CA ASP A 288 -12.84 15.41 18.04
C ASP A 288 -13.74 14.17 18.21
N ASN A 289 -14.96 14.18 17.67
CA ASN A 289 -15.87 13.04 17.72
C ASN A 289 -15.43 11.84 16.85
N LEU A 290 -14.40 12.01 16.00
CA LEU A 290 -13.78 10.91 15.26
C LEU A 290 -12.62 10.25 16.02
N ARG A 291 -12.22 10.80 17.18
CA ARG A 291 -11.22 10.16 18.02
C ARG A 291 -11.72 8.78 18.44
N TYR A 292 -10.82 7.80 18.40
CA TYR A 292 -11.12 6.46 18.89
C TYR A 292 -11.52 6.50 20.38
N THR A 293 -12.62 5.81 20.69
CA THR A 293 -13.08 5.48 22.04
C THR A 293 -13.40 4.00 22.08
N GLU A 294 -13.39 3.40 23.28
CA GLU A 294 -13.70 1.97 23.46
C GLU A 294 -15.12 1.61 23.03
N GLU A 295 -16.04 2.57 22.92
CA GLU A 295 -17.39 2.36 22.39
C GLU A 295 -17.36 1.76 20.97
N ARG A 296 -16.35 2.11 20.14
CA ARG A 296 -16.18 1.55 18.80
C ARG A 296 -15.94 0.04 18.78
N LEU A 297 -15.57 -0.55 19.92
CA LEU A 297 -15.39 -1.99 20.06
C LEU A 297 -16.71 -2.74 20.26
N ASN A 298 -17.83 -2.04 20.50
CA ASN A 298 -19.17 -2.60 20.68
C ASN A 298 -19.23 -3.74 21.72
N ASN A 299 -18.43 -3.66 22.79
CA ASN A 299 -18.30 -4.70 23.83
C ASN A 299 -17.94 -6.10 23.29
N ASN A 300 -17.33 -6.19 22.09
CA ASN A 300 -16.93 -7.47 21.50
C ASN A 300 -15.65 -8.05 22.12
N TYR A 301 -14.99 -7.40 23.07
CA TYR A 301 -13.73 -7.89 23.62
C TYR A 301 -13.72 -7.75 25.13
N ASP A 302 -13.19 -8.77 25.83
CA ASP A 302 -12.97 -8.68 27.27
C ASP A 302 -11.70 -7.89 27.57
N LEU A 303 -11.84 -6.56 27.70
CA LEU A 303 -10.73 -5.66 27.99
C LEU A 303 -10.24 -5.73 29.44
N LYS A 304 -10.98 -6.41 30.33
CA LYS A 304 -10.60 -6.55 31.75
C LYS A 304 -9.64 -7.71 31.96
N ASN A 305 -9.74 -8.75 31.14
CA ASN A 305 -8.94 -9.98 31.25
C ASN A 305 -8.17 -10.27 29.95
N LEU A 306 -7.29 -9.35 29.55
CA LEU A 306 -6.41 -9.58 28.41
C LEU A 306 -5.31 -10.60 28.76
N ASP A 307 -5.13 -11.58 27.88
CA ASP A 307 -3.97 -12.46 27.91
C ASP A 307 -2.69 -11.67 27.61
N LYS A 308 -1.56 -12.12 28.14
CA LYS A 308 -0.24 -11.52 27.87
C LYS A 308 0.68 -12.52 27.21
N ILE A 309 1.27 -12.14 26.09
CA ILE A 309 2.38 -12.88 25.47
C ILE A 309 3.60 -11.99 25.29
N ASN A 310 4.77 -12.53 25.65
CA ASN A 310 6.05 -11.91 25.35
C ASN A 310 6.59 -12.45 24.02
N VAL A 311 6.94 -11.55 23.10
CA VAL A 311 7.54 -11.85 21.80
C VAL A 311 8.99 -11.34 21.82
N PRO A 312 9.97 -12.21 22.12
CA PRO A 312 11.40 -11.85 22.10
C PRO A 312 11.85 -11.22 20.78
N ALA A 313 12.92 -10.42 20.84
CA ALA A 313 13.61 -9.94 19.65
C ALA A 313 14.08 -11.13 18.78
N GLY A 314 13.99 -10.99 17.45
CA GLY A 314 14.37 -12.05 16.52
C GLY A 314 13.41 -13.24 16.48
N SER A 315 12.23 -13.16 17.09
CA SER A 315 11.32 -14.30 17.25
C SER A 315 9.89 -14.06 16.77
N VAL A 316 9.15 -15.15 16.64
CA VAL A 316 7.73 -15.18 16.29
C VAL A 316 6.97 -15.93 17.38
N LYS A 317 5.77 -15.45 17.72
CA LYS A 317 4.82 -16.15 18.58
C LYS A 317 3.48 -16.32 17.87
N LYS A 318 2.79 -17.42 18.15
CA LYS A 318 1.52 -17.76 17.52
C LYS A 318 0.47 -18.05 18.60
N ILE A 319 -0.73 -17.55 18.39
CA ILE A 319 -1.93 -17.95 19.12
C ILE A 319 -2.79 -18.75 18.15
N ILE A 320 -3.16 -19.98 18.53
CA ILE A 320 -3.92 -20.89 17.67
C ILE A 320 -5.38 -20.88 18.09
N ILE A 321 -6.27 -20.56 17.16
CA ILE A 321 -7.72 -20.60 17.38
C ILE A 321 -8.33 -21.62 16.42
N LYS A 322 -9.04 -22.60 17.00
CA LYS A 322 -9.85 -23.54 16.22
C LYS A 322 -11.14 -22.86 15.82
N ALA A 323 -11.44 -22.85 14.52
CA ALA A 323 -12.71 -22.34 14.01
C ALA A 323 -13.30 -23.28 12.96
N ILE A 324 -14.63 -23.34 12.94
CA ILE A 324 -15.41 -23.94 11.85
C ILE A 324 -15.77 -22.88 10.82
N LYS A 325 -15.95 -23.31 9.57
CA LYS A 325 -16.37 -22.45 8.46
C LYS A 325 -17.60 -21.63 8.83
N GLY A 326 -17.54 -20.32 8.61
CA GLY A 326 -18.59 -19.36 8.92
C GLY A 326 -18.46 -18.68 10.28
N GLN A 327 -17.65 -19.20 11.21
CA GLN A 327 -17.38 -18.49 12.48
C GLN A 327 -16.59 -17.20 12.25
N GLN A 328 -16.82 -16.23 13.12
CA GLN A 328 -16.03 -15.00 13.16
C GLN A 328 -14.82 -15.20 14.07
N LEU A 329 -13.65 -14.98 13.51
CA LEU A 329 -12.38 -14.95 14.21
C LEU A 329 -12.09 -13.51 14.61
N MET A 330 -12.23 -13.22 15.88
CA MET A 330 -12.12 -11.89 16.47
C MET A 330 -10.73 -11.70 17.07
N TRP A 331 -10.12 -10.52 16.88
CA TRP A 331 -8.91 -10.14 17.61
C TRP A 331 -8.99 -8.71 18.13
N TYR A 332 -8.39 -8.52 19.30
CA TYR A 332 -8.01 -7.24 19.87
C TYR A 332 -6.61 -7.40 20.44
N PHE A 333 -5.72 -6.43 20.25
CA PHE A 333 -4.48 -6.36 21.01
C PHE A 333 -3.91 -4.94 21.15
N THR A 334 -3.09 -4.79 22.19
CA THR A 334 -2.16 -3.67 22.35
C THR A 334 -0.73 -4.19 22.50
N CYS A 335 0.22 -3.39 22.05
CA CYS A 335 1.65 -3.62 22.15
C CYS A 335 2.34 -2.28 22.46
N GLY A 336 3.27 -2.27 23.41
CA GLY A 336 4.00 -1.04 23.78
C GLY A 336 4.93 -0.49 22.69
N LYS A 337 5.14 -1.24 21.61
CA LYS A 337 5.89 -0.85 20.40
C LYS A 337 5.16 -1.41 19.18
N ASP A 338 5.61 -1.03 18.00
CA ASP A 338 5.11 -1.61 16.76
C ASP A 338 5.33 -3.14 16.74
N ILE A 339 4.48 -3.93 16.08
CA ILE A 339 4.67 -5.37 15.89
C ILE A 339 4.07 -5.82 14.55
N ASP A 340 4.69 -6.80 13.90
CA ASP A 340 4.13 -7.37 12.67
C ASP A 340 3.05 -8.39 13.06
N PHE A 341 1.87 -8.26 12.47
CA PHE A 341 0.71 -9.09 12.74
C PHE A 341 0.11 -9.64 11.45
N ARG A 342 -0.19 -10.94 11.44
CA ARG A 342 -0.87 -11.65 10.34
C ARG A 342 -1.69 -12.82 10.86
N VAL A 343 -2.63 -13.30 10.05
CA VAL A 343 -3.42 -14.50 10.35
C VAL A 343 -3.24 -15.51 9.21
N LEU A 344 -2.89 -16.74 9.54
CA LEU A 344 -2.70 -17.83 8.57
C LEU A 344 -3.64 -19.01 8.85
N LEU A 345 -3.99 -19.75 7.80
CA LEU A 345 -4.59 -21.08 7.90
C LEU A 345 -3.77 -22.05 7.03
N ASN A 346 -3.17 -23.07 7.64
CA ASN A 346 -2.35 -24.06 6.93
C ASN A 346 -1.27 -23.41 6.02
N GLY A 347 -0.66 -22.32 6.50
CA GLY A 347 0.34 -21.54 5.76
C GLY A 347 -0.21 -20.59 4.68
N LYS A 348 -1.53 -20.58 4.42
CA LYS A 348 -2.18 -19.60 3.52
C LYS A 348 -2.52 -18.32 4.28
N THR A 349 -2.37 -17.18 3.64
CA THR A 349 -2.70 -15.87 4.23
C THR A 349 -4.21 -15.65 4.31
N GLU A 350 -4.73 -15.45 5.52
CA GLU A 350 -6.14 -15.07 5.78
C GLU A 350 -6.26 -13.61 6.23
N TRP A 351 -5.21 -13.05 6.84
CA TRP A 351 -5.02 -11.62 7.04
C TRP A 351 -3.55 -11.26 6.77
N PRO A 352 -3.28 -10.25 5.93
CA PRO A 352 -1.91 -9.93 5.51
C PRO A 352 -1.03 -9.44 6.65
N ASN A 353 0.28 -9.50 6.43
CA ASN A 353 1.27 -8.99 7.38
C ASN A 353 1.31 -7.47 7.37
N PHE A 354 0.82 -6.85 8.44
CA PHE A 354 0.94 -5.42 8.65
C PHE A 354 1.79 -5.12 9.88
N ARG A 355 2.65 -4.10 9.77
CA ARG A 355 3.39 -3.57 10.91
C ARG A 355 2.53 -2.59 11.68
N ILE A 356 2.00 -3.04 12.80
CA ILE A 356 0.98 -2.32 13.56
C ILE A 356 1.59 -1.59 14.74
N SER A 357 1.34 -0.29 14.85
CA SER A 357 1.54 0.47 16.08
C SER A 357 0.20 0.65 16.79
N THR A 358 0.16 0.35 18.08
CA THR A 358 -1.05 0.52 18.92
C THR A 358 -0.86 1.60 20.00
N GLU A 359 0.06 2.55 19.78
CA GLU A 359 0.36 3.62 20.75
C GLU A 359 -0.86 4.52 21.04
N PHE A 360 -1.75 4.68 20.06
CA PHE A 360 -2.91 5.58 20.15
C PHE A 360 -4.26 4.87 19.97
N VAL A 361 -4.31 3.87 19.10
CA VAL A 361 -5.51 3.08 18.81
C VAL A 361 -5.11 1.60 18.86
N PRO A 362 -5.79 0.76 19.66
CA PRO A 362 -5.51 -0.67 19.68
C PRO A 362 -5.74 -1.30 18.30
N GLU A 363 -5.09 -2.43 18.04
CA GLU A 363 -5.46 -3.23 16.89
C GLU A 363 -6.69 -4.06 17.24
N PHE A 364 -7.68 -4.05 16.38
CA PHE A 364 -8.86 -4.90 16.52
C PHE A 364 -9.49 -5.19 15.17
N GLY A 365 -10.10 -6.35 15.02
CA GLY A 365 -10.71 -6.74 13.76
C GLY A 365 -11.32 -8.12 13.81
N ASN A 366 -11.85 -8.53 12.67
CA ASN A 366 -12.34 -9.88 12.50
C ASN A 366 -12.20 -10.34 11.04
N ILE A 367 -12.18 -11.66 10.88
CA ILE A 367 -12.36 -12.34 9.59
C ILE A 367 -13.38 -13.45 9.77
N VAL A 368 -14.03 -13.85 8.67
CA VAL A 368 -14.89 -15.05 8.66
C VAL A 368 -14.05 -16.25 8.23
N ALA A 369 -14.07 -17.31 9.03
CA ALA A 369 -13.40 -18.57 8.71
C ALA A 369 -13.96 -19.16 7.40
N LYS A 370 -13.13 -19.25 6.35
CA LYS A 370 -13.53 -19.79 5.04
C LYS A 370 -13.55 -21.32 5.01
N GLU A 371 -12.74 -21.93 5.85
CA GLU A 371 -12.56 -23.38 6.00
C GLU A 371 -12.45 -23.74 7.50
N ASN A 372 -12.71 -25.01 7.82
CA ASN A 372 -12.45 -25.53 9.16
C ASN A 372 -10.94 -25.65 9.38
N GLY A 373 -10.45 -25.25 10.55
CA GLY A 373 -9.07 -25.53 10.91
C GLY A 373 -8.54 -24.73 12.09
N GLU A 374 -7.22 -24.80 12.23
CA GLU A 374 -6.43 -24.11 13.23
C GLU A 374 -5.85 -22.83 12.62
N TYR A 375 -6.45 -21.68 12.96
CA TYR A 375 -6.00 -20.37 12.49
C TYR A 375 -4.89 -19.87 13.40
N GLU A 376 -3.76 -19.50 12.80
CA GLU A 376 -2.58 -18.98 13.49
C GLU A 376 -2.60 -17.46 13.47
N PHE A 377 -2.79 -16.85 14.63
CA PHE A 377 -2.60 -15.41 14.86
C PHE A 377 -1.14 -15.18 15.23
N ILE A 378 -0.39 -14.56 14.32
CA ILE A 378 1.06 -14.51 14.40
C ILE A 378 1.51 -13.10 14.77
N PHE A 379 2.24 -13.01 15.89
CA PHE A 379 2.97 -11.83 16.30
C PHE A 379 4.46 -12.02 15.99
N ASP A 380 5.00 -11.16 15.12
CA ASP A 380 6.33 -11.30 14.56
C ASP A 380 7.22 -10.11 14.98
N ASN A 381 8.31 -10.44 15.67
CA ASN A 381 9.33 -9.49 16.11
C ASN A 381 10.72 -9.89 15.57
N THR A 382 10.77 -10.59 14.43
CA THR A 382 12.01 -11.01 13.78
C THR A 382 12.89 -9.84 13.35
N TYR A 383 12.28 -8.71 13.04
CA TYR A 383 12.97 -7.45 12.73
C TYR A 383 13.52 -6.73 13.98
N GLY A 384 13.07 -7.09 15.18
CA GLY A 384 13.54 -6.51 16.43
C GLY A 384 14.91 -7.08 16.80
N THR A 385 15.85 -6.21 17.19
CA THR A 385 17.24 -6.60 17.49
C THR A 385 17.53 -6.78 18.98
N PHE A 386 16.93 -5.94 19.84
CA PHE A 386 17.29 -5.90 21.27
C PHE A 386 16.12 -6.13 22.22
N PHE A 387 14.93 -5.64 21.88
CA PHE A 387 13.82 -5.58 22.82
C PHE A 387 12.73 -6.59 22.48
N SER A 388 12.34 -7.37 23.49
CA SER A 388 11.08 -8.12 23.45
C SER A 388 9.89 -7.16 23.45
N LYS A 389 8.76 -7.63 22.93
CA LYS A 389 7.48 -6.90 22.93
C LYS A 389 6.46 -7.67 23.76
N ASN A 390 5.77 -6.98 24.66
CA ASN A 390 4.65 -7.55 25.37
C ASN A 390 3.38 -7.17 24.62
N VAL A 391 2.65 -8.19 24.19
CA VAL A 391 1.34 -8.05 23.56
C VAL A 391 0.28 -8.46 24.58
N TYR A 392 -0.72 -7.60 24.76
CA TYR A 392 -1.90 -7.88 25.56
C TYR A 392 -3.07 -8.06 24.61
N TYR A 393 -3.74 -9.22 24.62
CA TYR A 393 -4.70 -9.56 23.57
C TYR A 393 -5.96 -10.25 24.10
N ASN A 394 -7.00 -10.18 23.29
CA ASN A 394 -8.20 -11.01 23.38
C ASN A 394 -8.50 -11.52 21.97
N ILE A 395 -8.31 -12.83 21.74
CA ILE A 395 -8.47 -13.46 20.42
C ILE A 395 -9.32 -14.71 20.61
N TYR A 396 -10.42 -14.82 19.86
CA TYR A 396 -11.38 -15.91 20.00
C TYR A 396 -12.19 -16.13 18.72
N ALA A 397 -12.87 -17.28 18.63
CA ALA A 397 -13.86 -17.55 17.59
C ALA A 397 -15.29 -17.43 18.16
N LYS A 398 -16.22 -16.87 17.38
CA LYS A 398 -17.64 -16.69 17.73
C LYS A 398 -18.54 -17.30 16.68
#